data_AF-H3H629-F1
#
_entry.id   AF-H3H629-F1
#
_cell.length_a   1.000
_cell.length_b   1.000
_cell.length_c   1.000
_cell.angle_alpha   90.00
_cell.angle_beta   90.00
_cell.angle_gamma   90.00
#
_symmetry.space_group_name_H-M   'P 1'
#
loop_
_entity.id
_entity.type
_entity.pdbx_description
1 polymer ?
#
loop_
_entity_poly.entity_id
_entity_poly.type
_entity_poly.pdbx_seq_one_letter_code
_entity_poly.pdbx_strand_id
1 'polypeptide(L)'
;MALLNRILDSQALLQSSHEDLPWSIRSLMLSQAHYQKIQVALSLLEAAKRRDLEMTTWLFEHFRGFAVPQSVVKEAAAAGASELLEYYLDYDINARSADEYSDEERDLSRPVAWGGTDAADAIRAGHRNIAAWMYRYVYVDHRDEVGTLKAAVATGDVQMVEMLQEELDMDCDRGIQEAAANGHLDMVQCMYEQELEEMYDKGVVLAAATNGHLDVVRWLIHLDSSGGRQAPSQLCRQTLNPLVPEKRPRNT
;
A
#
# COMPACT_ATOMS: atom_id res chain seq x y z
N MET A 1 -0.81 -27.63 -3.18
CA MET A 1 -1.21 -27.92 -4.58
C MET A 1 -1.94 -29.26 -4.77
N ALA A 2 -1.35 -30.45 -4.51
CA ALA A 2 -1.96 -31.74 -4.88
C ALA A 2 -3.36 -32.05 -4.28
N LEU A 3 -3.61 -31.66 -3.02
CA LEU A 3 -4.91 -31.89 -2.37
C LEU A 3 -6.00 -30.95 -2.89
N LEU A 4 -5.61 -29.74 -3.30
CA LEU A 4 -6.50 -28.72 -3.83
C LEU A 4 -6.92 -29.07 -5.28
N ASN A 5 -5.96 -29.53 -6.10
CA ASN A 5 -6.23 -30.10 -7.42
C ASN A 5 -7.16 -31.31 -7.32
N ARG A 6 -6.94 -32.25 -6.39
CA ARG A 6 -7.88 -33.38 -6.19
C ARG A 6 -9.29 -32.95 -5.77
N ILE A 7 -9.43 -31.85 -5.03
CA ILE A 7 -10.73 -31.30 -4.66
C ILE A 7 -11.43 -30.71 -5.89
N LEU A 8 -10.70 -30.00 -6.75
CA LEU A 8 -11.22 -29.45 -8.01
C LEU A 8 -11.42 -30.51 -9.11
N ASP A 9 -10.58 -31.52 -9.23
CA ASP A 9 -10.77 -32.60 -10.21
C ASP A 9 -11.99 -33.46 -9.87
N SER A 10 -12.35 -33.56 -8.58
CA SER A 10 -13.60 -34.18 -8.14
C SER A 10 -14.88 -33.39 -8.52
N GLN A 11 -14.73 -32.16 -9.02
CA GLN A 11 -15.80 -31.28 -9.55
C GLN A 11 -16.49 -31.87 -10.79
N ALA A 12 -15.72 -32.51 -11.68
CA ALA A 12 -16.25 -33.12 -12.91
C ALA A 12 -17.15 -34.33 -12.59
N LEU A 13 -16.91 -35.01 -11.47
CA LEU A 13 -17.65 -36.19 -11.03
C LEU A 13 -19.00 -35.85 -10.37
N LEU A 14 -19.21 -34.61 -9.95
CA LEU A 14 -20.42 -34.16 -9.24
C LEU A 14 -21.44 -33.48 -10.16
N GLN A 15 -20.99 -32.86 -11.26
CA GLN A 15 -21.89 -32.28 -12.28
C GLN A 15 -22.71 -33.36 -13.02
N SER A 16 -22.24 -34.62 -13.02
CA SER A 16 -22.99 -35.75 -13.61
C SER A 16 -24.10 -36.32 -12.71
N SER A 17 -24.13 -35.98 -11.41
CA SER A 17 -25.12 -36.49 -10.46
C SER A 17 -26.10 -35.37 -10.09
N HIS A 18 -27.10 -35.16 -10.94
CA HIS A 18 -28.04 -34.04 -10.87
C HIS A 18 -29.17 -34.18 -9.83
N GLU A 19 -29.10 -35.12 -8.89
CA GLU A 19 -30.13 -35.27 -7.85
C GLU A 19 -29.48 -35.37 -6.44
N ASP A 20 -29.88 -34.43 -5.58
CA ASP A 20 -29.68 -34.35 -4.13
C ASP A 20 -28.26 -34.59 -3.59
N LEU A 21 -27.37 -33.63 -3.87
CA LEU A 21 -26.09 -33.54 -3.17
C LEU A 21 -26.30 -33.20 -1.68
N PRO A 22 -25.84 -34.04 -0.73
CA PRO A 22 -25.93 -33.72 0.70
C PRO A 22 -25.13 -32.45 1.03
N TRP A 23 -25.61 -31.69 2.02
CA TRP A 23 -24.96 -30.47 2.49
C TRP A 23 -23.46 -30.72 2.73
N SER A 24 -22.63 -29.98 1.99
CA SER A 24 -21.19 -29.96 2.15
C SER A 24 -20.65 -28.58 1.78
N ILE A 25 -19.53 -28.19 2.39
CA ILE A 25 -18.82 -26.94 2.06
C ILE A 25 -18.51 -26.89 0.54
N ARG A 26 -18.27 -28.06 -0.08
CA ARG A 26 -18.04 -28.21 -1.52
C ARG A 26 -19.28 -27.90 -2.36
N SER A 27 -20.46 -28.38 -1.95
CA SER A 27 -21.73 -28.07 -2.62
C SER A 27 -22.09 -26.58 -2.50
N LEU A 28 -21.79 -25.94 -1.36
CA LEU A 28 -21.96 -24.48 -1.18
C LEU A 28 -21.00 -23.65 -2.04
N MET A 29 -19.73 -24.08 -2.15
CA MET A 29 -18.76 -23.47 -3.07
C MET A 29 -19.19 -23.50 -4.53
N LEU A 30 -19.92 -24.54 -4.94
CA LEU A 30 -20.34 -24.75 -6.32
C LEU A 30 -21.74 -24.19 -6.64
N SER A 31 -22.63 -24.11 -5.65
CA SER A 31 -24.00 -23.62 -5.83
C SER A 31 -24.15 -22.11 -5.63
N GLN A 32 -23.29 -21.48 -4.83
CA GLN A 32 -23.40 -20.06 -4.51
C GLN A 32 -22.18 -19.27 -4.99
N ALA A 33 -22.36 -18.55 -6.10
CA ALA A 33 -21.34 -17.66 -6.66
C ALA A 33 -20.81 -16.62 -5.65
N HIS A 34 -21.64 -16.15 -4.72
CA HIS A 34 -21.23 -15.21 -3.67
C HIS A 34 -20.30 -15.85 -2.64
N TYR A 35 -20.57 -17.10 -2.24
CA TYR A 35 -19.73 -17.83 -1.30
C TYR A 35 -18.37 -18.16 -1.91
N GLN A 36 -18.35 -18.58 -3.19
CA GLN A 36 -17.13 -18.79 -3.95
C GLN A 36 -16.27 -17.52 -4.00
N LYS A 37 -16.88 -16.36 -4.31
CA LYS A 37 -16.19 -15.06 -4.32
C LYS A 37 -15.54 -14.74 -2.97
N ILE A 38 -16.25 -14.96 -1.86
CA ILE A 38 -15.71 -14.71 -0.51
C ILE A 38 -14.54 -15.65 -0.20
N GLN A 39 -14.64 -16.94 -0.52
CA GLN A 39 -13.58 -17.91 -0.23
C GLN A 39 -12.33 -17.67 -1.07
N VAL A 40 -12.48 -17.28 -2.35
CA VAL A 40 -11.34 -16.88 -3.19
C VAL A 40 -10.70 -15.59 -2.64
N ALA A 41 -11.50 -14.59 -2.25
CA ALA A 41 -11.00 -13.37 -1.60
C ALA A 41 -10.16 -13.67 -0.35
N LEU A 42 -10.66 -14.55 0.52
CA LEU A 42 -9.97 -14.95 1.75
C LEU A 42 -8.69 -15.74 1.46
N SER A 43 -8.71 -16.61 0.44
CA SER A 43 -7.54 -17.38 0.03
C SER A 43 -6.45 -16.48 -0.55
N LEU A 44 -6.84 -15.49 -1.37
CA LEU A 44 -5.92 -14.48 -1.89
C LEU A 44 -5.38 -13.59 -0.76
N LEU A 45 -6.19 -13.26 0.23
CA LEU A 45 -5.74 -12.48 1.39
C LEU A 45 -4.66 -13.23 2.18
N GLU A 46 -4.85 -14.53 2.41
CA GLU A 46 -3.85 -15.36 3.10
C GLU A 46 -2.58 -15.56 2.26
N ALA A 47 -2.73 -15.70 0.94
CA ALA A 47 -1.59 -15.76 0.02
C ALA A 47 -0.79 -14.44 0.04
N ALA A 48 -1.47 -13.29 0.06
CA ALA A 48 -0.86 -11.97 0.16
C ALA A 48 -0.05 -11.80 1.44
N LYS A 49 -0.60 -12.22 2.59
CA LYS A 49 0.12 -12.23 3.88
C LYS A 49 1.41 -13.04 3.85
N ARG A 50 1.39 -14.17 3.14
CA ARG A 50 2.53 -15.07 3.01
C ARG A 50 3.48 -14.69 1.88
N ARG A 51 3.11 -13.69 1.07
CA ARG A 51 3.83 -13.28 -0.15
C ARG A 51 3.97 -14.45 -1.14
N ASP A 52 2.95 -15.30 -1.19
CA ASP A 52 2.95 -16.55 -1.97
C ASP A 52 2.42 -16.30 -3.40
N LEU A 53 3.35 -16.11 -4.34
CA LEU A 53 3.06 -15.94 -5.75
C LEU A 53 2.50 -17.22 -6.38
N GLU A 54 3.01 -18.39 -6.02
CA GLU A 54 2.56 -19.68 -6.60
C GLU A 54 1.10 -19.98 -6.26
N MET A 55 0.68 -19.68 -5.04
CA MET A 55 -0.73 -19.82 -4.65
C MET A 55 -1.62 -18.84 -5.42
N THR A 56 -1.14 -17.62 -5.62
CA THR A 56 -1.89 -16.56 -6.30
C THR A 56 -2.06 -16.87 -7.79
N THR A 57 -0.99 -17.31 -8.47
CA THR A 57 -1.04 -17.71 -9.88
C THR A 57 -1.99 -18.88 -10.07
N TRP A 58 -1.91 -19.89 -9.21
CA TRP A 58 -2.82 -21.04 -9.24
C TRP A 58 -4.28 -20.62 -9.03
N LEU A 59 -4.56 -19.71 -8.08
CA LEU A 59 -5.93 -19.21 -7.88
C LEU A 59 -6.46 -18.46 -9.12
N PHE A 60 -5.59 -17.72 -9.82
CA PHE A 60 -5.96 -16.98 -11.03
C PHE A 60 -6.25 -17.91 -12.21
N GLU A 61 -5.50 -19.00 -12.35
CA GLU A 61 -5.73 -20.02 -13.39
C GLU A 61 -7.05 -20.77 -13.18
N HIS A 62 -7.39 -21.10 -11.94
CA HIS A 62 -8.52 -21.97 -11.62
C HIS A 62 -9.85 -21.22 -11.42
N PHE A 63 -9.83 -19.95 -11.01
CA PHE A 63 -11.05 -19.17 -10.73
C PHE A 63 -11.16 -17.95 -11.66
N ARG A 64 -11.77 -18.09 -12.85
CA ARG A 64 -11.96 -17.02 -13.87
C ARG A 64 -13.02 -15.98 -13.49
N GLY A 65 -12.81 -14.70 -13.86
CA GLY A 65 -13.78 -13.60 -13.68
C GLY A 65 -13.94 -13.03 -12.26
N PHE A 66 -13.00 -13.33 -11.35
CA PHE A 66 -12.94 -12.80 -10.00
C PHE A 66 -12.16 -11.48 -9.93
N ALA A 67 -12.71 -10.48 -9.24
CA ALA A 67 -12.09 -9.17 -8.98
C ALA A 67 -11.21 -9.23 -7.73
N VAL A 68 -10.00 -8.66 -7.78
CA VAL A 68 -9.13 -8.60 -6.59
C VAL A 68 -9.65 -7.48 -5.68
N PRO A 69 -10.10 -7.80 -4.45
CA PRO A 69 -10.64 -6.80 -3.55
C PRO A 69 -9.53 -5.92 -2.97
N GLN A 70 -9.89 -4.68 -2.64
CA GLN A 70 -8.95 -3.69 -2.09
C GLN A 70 -8.26 -4.18 -0.80
N SER A 71 -8.93 -5.01 0.01
CA SER A 71 -8.34 -5.60 1.21
C SER A 71 -7.13 -6.48 0.92
N VAL A 72 -7.12 -7.21 -0.20
CA VAL A 72 -5.99 -8.05 -0.61
C VAL A 72 -4.82 -7.18 -1.07
N VAL A 73 -5.09 -6.11 -1.80
CA VAL A 73 -4.07 -5.15 -2.24
C VAL A 73 -3.42 -4.46 -1.04
N LYS A 74 -4.22 -3.98 -0.08
CA LYS A 74 -3.74 -3.37 1.17
C LYS A 74 -2.84 -4.32 1.95
N GLU A 75 -3.28 -5.57 2.10
CA GLU A 75 -2.51 -6.58 2.82
C GLU A 75 -1.22 -6.94 2.09
N ALA A 76 -1.25 -7.10 0.77
CA ALA A 76 -0.04 -7.33 -0.03
C ALA A 76 0.95 -6.16 0.08
N ALA A 77 0.45 -4.93 0.12
CA ALA A 77 1.24 -3.72 0.30
C ALA A 77 1.87 -3.66 1.70
N ALA A 78 1.09 -3.96 2.75
CA ALA A 78 1.56 -4.03 4.13
C ALA A 78 2.54 -5.19 4.37
N ALA A 79 2.41 -6.31 3.66
CA ALA A 79 3.32 -7.46 3.75
C ALA A 79 4.61 -7.29 2.95
N GLY A 80 4.73 -6.24 2.13
CA GLY A 80 5.92 -6.01 1.31
C GLY A 80 5.99 -6.90 0.06
N ALA A 81 4.85 -7.36 -0.45
CA ALA A 81 4.77 -8.31 -1.56
C ALA A 81 4.84 -7.61 -2.93
N SER A 82 5.98 -7.01 -3.27
CA SER A 82 6.16 -6.30 -4.56
C SER A 82 5.85 -7.17 -5.78
N GLU A 83 6.34 -8.41 -5.81
CA GLU A 83 6.10 -9.36 -6.91
C GLU A 83 4.61 -9.69 -7.10
N LEU A 84 3.86 -9.79 -6.00
CA LEU A 84 2.40 -10.00 -6.08
C LEU A 84 1.69 -8.78 -6.63
N LEU A 85 2.11 -7.58 -6.24
CA LEU A 85 1.51 -6.34 -6.71
C LEU A 85 1.82 -6.06 -8.19
N GLU A 86 3.04 -6.35 -8.63
CA GLU A 86 3.41 -6.33 -10.05
C GLU A 86 2.57 -7.34 -10.84
N TYR A 87 2.41 -8.56 -10.32
CA TYR A 87 1.53 -9.56 -10.92
C TYR A 87 0.07 -9.10 -10.96
N TYR A 88 -0.46 -8.44 -9.92
CA TYR A 88 -1.81 -7.88 -9.95
C TYR A 88 -1.94 -6.78 -11.00
N LEU A 89 -0.92 -5.95 -11.18
CA LEU A 89 -0.94 -4.87 -12.17
C LEU A 89 -0.93 -5.41 -13.60
N ASP A 90 -0.14 -6.45 -13.88
CA ASP A 90 -0.04 -7.06 -15.21
C ASP A 90 -1.38 -7.63 -15.69
N TYR A 91 -2.20 -8.12 -14.76
CA TYR A 91 -3.53 -8.71 -15.04
C TYR A 91 -4.70 -7.74 -14.80
N ASP A 92 -4.43 -6.47 -14.49
CA ASP A 92 -5.47 -5.48 -14.25
C ASP A 92 -6.05 -4.93 -15.56
N ILE A 93 -7.36 -5.13 -15.79
CA ILE A 93 -8.05 -4.58 -16.97
C ILE A 93 -8.05 -3.06 -16.95
N ASN A 94 -8.05 -2.46 -15.76
CA ASN A 94 -8.21 -1.01 -15.60
C ASN A 94 -6.91 -0.25 -15.83
N ALA A 95 -5.75 -0.92 -15.73
CA ALA A 95 -4.45 -0.31 -15.91
C ALA A 95 -4.05 -0.13 -17.39
N ARG A 96 -4.78 -0.76 -18.33
CA ARG A 96 -4.39 -0.86 -19.75
C ARG A 96 -5.52 -0.42 -20.67
N SER A 97 -5.14 0.22 -21.78
CA SER A 97 -6.08 0.70 -22.81
C SER A 97 -6.93 -0.45 -23.36
N ALA A 98 -8.25 -0.26 -23.45
CA ALA A 98 -9.19 -1.27 -23.93
C ALA A 98 -8.97 -1.69 -25.40
N ASP A 99 -8.17 -0.92 -26.15
CA ASP A 99 -7.92 -1.10 -27.59
C ASP A 99 -6.71 -2.01 -27.90
N GLU A 100 -5.99 -2.51 -26.90
CA GLU A 100 -4.70 -3.22 -27.08
C GLU A 100 -4.77 -4.76 -27.01
N TYR A 101 -5.93 -5.38 -26.76
CA TYR A 101 -6.00 -6.80 -26.43
C TYR A 101 -6.60 -7.71 -27.51
N SER A 102 -6.02 -8.91 -27.63
CA SER A 102 -6.67 -10.06 -28.26
C SER A 102 -7.81 -10.61 -27.38
N ASP A 103 -8.79 -11.30 -27.97
CA ASP A 103 -9.96 -11.80 -27.23
C ASP A 103 -9.59 -12.78 -26.08
N GLU A 104 -8.45 -13.47 -26.18
CA GLU A 104 -7.94 -14.39 -25.13
C GLU A 104 -7.40 -13.66 -23.89
N GLU A 105 -6.80 -12.46 -24.07
CA GLU A 105 -6.24 -11.66 -22.97
C GLU A 105 -7.35 -10.95 -22.18
N ARG A 106 -8.48 -10.63 -22.85
CA ARG A 106 -9.67 -10.07 -22.19
C ARG A 106 -10.30 -11.06 -21.20
N ASP A 107 -10.21 -12.36 -21.48
CA ASP A 107 -10.72 -13.42 -20.61
C ASP A 107 -9.85 -13.67 -19.37
N LEU A 108 -8.57 -13.30 -19.43
CA LEU A 108 -7.61 -13.45 -18.32
C LEU A 108 -7.54 -12.19 -17.43
N SER A 109 -7.79 -11.03 -18.01
CA SER A 109 -7.75 -9.73 -17.33
C SER A 109 -8.87 -9.63 -16.28
N ARG A 110 -8.58 -9.03 -15.12
CA ARG A 110 -9.55 -8.84 -14.03
C ARG A 110 -9.47 -7.45 -13.44
N PRO A 111 -10.58 -6.91 -12.90
CA PRO A 111 -10.51 -5.62 -12.22
C PRO A 111 -9.81 -5.80 -10.87
N VAL A 112 -8.75 -5.04 -10.66
CA VAL A 112 -8.07 -4.92 -9.36
C VAL A 112 -8.50 -3.62 -8.70
N ALA A 113 -8.97 -3.70 -7.46
CA ALA A 113 -9.43 -2.53 -6.71
C ALA A 113 -8.25 -1.86 -5.98
N TRP A 114 -7.49 -1.05 -6.71
CA TRP A 114 -6.41 -0.20 -6.16
C TRP A 114 -6.95 1.00 -5.36
N GLY A 115 -6.11 1.61 -4.52
CA GLY A 115 -6.39 2.88 -3.83
C GLY A 115 -6.88 2.73 -2.39
N GLY A 116 -7.60 3.75 -1.90
CA GLY A 116 -7.93 3.87 -0.48
C GLY A 116 -6.67 4.06 0.36
N THR A 117 -6.47 3.21 1.36
CA THR A 117 -5.34 3.29 2.32
C THR A 117 -4.14 2.42 1.96
N ASP A 118 -4.10 1.84 0.75
CA ASP A 118 -3.05 0.89 0.32
C ASP A 118 -1.63 1.45 0.45
N ALA A 119 -1.38 2.67 -0.05
CA ALA A 119 -0.09 3.34 0.09
C ALA A 119 0.23 3.67 1.55
N ALA A 120 -0.75 4.14 2.33
CA ALA A 120 -0.57 4.44 3.74
C ALA A 120 -0.20 3.18 4.55
N ASP A 121 -0.81 2.04 4.23
CA ASP A 121 -0.54 0.76 4.90
C ASP A 121 0.85 0.21 4.53
N ALA A 122 1.30 0.39 3.28
CA ALA A 122 2.68 0.09 2.87
C ALA A 122 3.70 0.94 3.65
N ILE A 123 3.44 2.24 3.81
CA ILE A 123 4.33 3.15 4.54
C ILE A 123 4.41 2.78 6.02
N ARG A 124 3.26 2.51 6.66
CA ARG A 124 3.22 2.07 8.06
C ARG A 124 4.01 0.78 8.30
N ALA A 125 4.08 -0.09 7.31
CA ALA A 125 4.90 -1.30 7.33
C ALA A 125 6.38 -1.08 6.98
N GLY A 126 6.78 0.15 6.60
CA GLY A 126 8.15 0.49 6.21
C GLY A 126 8.49 0.17 4.75
N HIS A 127 7.49 -0.05 3.90
CA HIS A 127 7.66 -0.42 2.49
C HIS A 127 7.52 0.79 1.55
N ARG A 128 8.36 1.81 1.74
CA ARG A 128 8.38 3.04 0.90
C ARG A 128 8.42 2.74 -0.60
N ASN A 129 9.27 1.80 -1.02
CA ASN A 129 9.45 1.47 -2.44
C ASN A 129 8.14 1.04 -3.10
N ILE A 130 7.28 0.33 -2.36
CA ILE A 130 5.97 -0.09 -2.85
C ILE A 130 5.05 1.12 -2.97
N ALA A 131 4.99 1.98 -1.96
CA ALA A 131 4.19 3.20 -2.01
C ALA A 131 4.61 4.11 -3.19
N ALA A 132 5.92 4.34 -3.37
CA ALA A 132 6.45 5.10 -4.50
C ALA A 132 6.14 4.46 -5.86
N TRP A 133 6.26 3.12 -5.96
CA TRP A 133 5.87 2.38 -7.16
C TRP A 133 4.38 2.56 -7.48
N MET A 134 3.52 2.52 -6.46
CA MET A 134 2.08 2.70 -6.66
C MET A 134 1.74 4.09 -7.21
N TYR A 135 2.32 5.17 -6.68
CA TYR A 135 2.10 6.52 -7.22
C TYR A 135 2.64 6.66 -8.66
N ARG A 136 3.72 5.95 -8.99
CA ARG A 136 4.34 6.04 -10.31
C ARG A 136 3.60 5.28 -11.41
N TYR A 137 3.08 4.10 -11.10
CA TYR A 137 2.56 3.15 -12.10
C TYR A 137 1.05 2.92 -12.00
N VAL A 138 0.43 3.16 -10.85
CA VAL A 138 -0.98 2.85 -10.60
C VAL A 138 -1.81 4.14 -10.50
N TYR A 139 -2.44 4.53 -11.61
CA TYR A 139 -3.32 5.69 -11.65
C TYR A 139 -4.70 5.36 -11.07
N VAL A 140 -5.09 6.07 -10.00
CA VAL A 140 -6.37 5.88 -9.30
C VAL A 140 -6.92 7.23 -8.86
N ASP A 141 -8.20 7.50 -9.12
CA ASP A 141 -8.85 8.77 -8.75
C ASP A 141 -9.21 8.90 -7.25
N HIS A 142 -9.04 7.83 -6.45
CA HIS A 142 -9.54 7.72 -5.07
C HIS A 142 -8.51 7.15 -4.08
N ARG A 143 -7.25 7.58 -4.18
CA ARG A 143 -6.23 7.25 -3.16
C ARG A 143 -6.42 8.19 -1.97
N ASP A 144 -6.08 7.74 -0.75
CA ASP A 144 -6.10 8.61 0.44
C ASP A 144 -4.74 9.29 0.57
N GLU A 145 -4.50 10.37 -0.19
CA GLU A 145 -3.21 11.08 -0.16
C GLU A 145 -2.95 11.70 1.21
N VAL A 146 -3.99 12.23 1.85
CA VAL A 146 -3.90 12.81 3.20
C VAL A 146 -3.51 11.76 4.22
N GLY A 147 -4.13 10.58 4.19
CA GLY A 147 -3.77 9.46 5.05
C GLY A 147 -2.37 8.91 4.78
N THR A 148 -1.94 8.94 3.52
CA THR A 148 -0.59 8.54 3.10
C THR A 148 0.47 9.50 3.63
N LEU A 149 0.25 10.81 3.50
CA LEU A 149 1.14 11.83 4.04
C LEU A 149 1.28 11.71 5.56
N LYS A 150 0.15 11.57 6.28
CA LYS A 150 0.18 11.35 7.74
C LYS A 150 0.95 10.09 8.14
N ALA A 151 0.83 9.01 7.36
CA ALA A 151 1.60 7.79 7.61
C ALA A 151 3.11 8.01 7.40
N ALA A 152 3.51 8.74 6.37
CA ALA A 152 4.91 9.07 6.11
C ALA A 152 5.51 9.93 7.23
N VAL A 153 4.76 10.94 7.69
CA VAL A 153 5.16 11.78 8.83
C VAL A 153 5.29 10.96 10.11
N ALA A 154 4.27 10.15 10.42
CA ALA A 154 4.26 9.34 11.63
C ALA A 154 5.37 8.28 11.66
N THR A 155 5.83 7.80 10.49
CA THR A 155 6.94 6.83 10.39
C THR A 155 8.31 7.49 10.25
N GLY A 156 8.35 8.82 10.11
CA GLY A 156 9.58 9.58 9.91
C GLY A 156 10.19 9.42 8.51
N ASP A 157 9.41 9.00 7.51
CA ASP A 157 9.91 8.81 6.14
C ASP A 157 9.95 10.14 5.37
N VAL A 158 11.03 10.90 5.61
CA VAL A 158 11.27 12.23 4.99
C VAL A 158 11.23 12.15 3.46
N GLN A 159 11.81 11.10 2.87
CA GLN A 159 11.86 10.95 1.41
C GLN A 159 10.47 10.76 0.79
N MET A 160 9.59 10.02 1.47
CA MET A 160 8.22 9.85 1.00
C MET A 160 7.43 11.16 1.11
N VAL A 161 7.62 11.92 2.18
CA VAL A 161 7.00 13.25 2.34
C VAL A 161 7.45 14.18 1.21
N GLU A 162 8.75 14.26 0.92
CA GLU A 162 9.29 15.09 -0.16
C GLU A 162 8.71 14.71 -1.52
N MET A 163 8.63 13.41 -1.83
CA MET A 163 8.04 12.95 -3.09
C MET A 163 6.56 13.33 -3.22
N LEU A 164 5.78 13.22 -2.12
CA LEU A 164 4.38 13.63 -2.12
C LEU A 164 4.23 15.15 -2.27
N GLN A 165 5.12 15.94 -1.66
CA GLN A 165 5.13 17.39 -1.81
C GLN A 165 5.45 17.81 -3.25
N GLU A 166 6.45 17.19 -3.87
CA GLU A 166 6.87 17.50 -5.24
C GLU A 166 5.84 17.06 -6.30
N GLU A 167 5.25 15.87 -6.15
CA GLU A 167 4.31 15.33 -7.16
C GLU A 167 2.87 15.84 -6.98
N LEU A 168 2.44 16.15 -5.75
CA LEU A 168 1.04 16.45 -5.43
C LEU A 168 0.80 17.84 -4.83
N ASP A 169 1.84 18.67 -4.66
CA ASP A 169 1.76 20.02 -4.09
C ASP A 169 1.01 20.04 -2.74
N MET A 170 1.24 19.02 -1.92
CA MET A 170 0.55 18.83 -0.64
C MET A 170 1.27 19.54 0.51
N ASP A 171 0.54 20.38 1.24
CA ASP A 171 1.06 20.97 2.48
C ASP A 171 1.19 19.93 3.59
N CYS A 172 2.34 19.91 4.28
CA CYS A 172 2.60 19.03 5.43
C CYS A 172 2.15 19.65 6.76
N ASP A 173 1.02 20.35 6.77
CA ASP A 173 0.46 21.08 7.91
C ASP A 173 0.00 20.19 9.08
N ARG A 174 0.18 18.86 9.02
CA ARG A 174 -0.40 17.90 9.96
C ARG A 174 0.54 16.73 10.20
N GLY A 175 0.72 16.38 11.46
CA GLY A 175 1.44 15.17 11.86
C GLY A 175 2.68 15.38 12.72
N ILE A 176 3.07 16.64 12.98
CA ILE A 176 4.30 16.91 13.74
C ILE A 176 4.26 16.38 15.17
N GLN A 177 3.08 16.41 15.81
CA GLN A 177 2.90 15.84 17.14
C GLN A 177 3.12 14.32 17.11
N GLU A 178 2.64 13.63 16.07
CA GLU A 178 2.88 12.21 15.87
C GLU A 178 4.36 11.90 15.58
N ALA A 179 5.02 12.69 14.72
CA ALA A 179 6.46 12.55 14.46
C ALA A 179 7.28 12.72 15.75
N ALA A 180 6.94 13.72 16.57
CA ALA A 180 7.56 13.98 17.86
C ALA A 180 7.24 12.87 18.89
N ALA A 181 6.00 12.38 18.92
CA ALA A 181 5.55 11.28 19.77
C ALA A 181 6.24 9.95 19.46
N ASN A 182 6.72 9.77 18.23
CA ASN A 182 7.46 8.58 17.79
C ASN A 182 8.98 8.78 17.79
N GLY A 183 9.47 9.99 18.13
CA GLY A 183 10.89 10.28 18.24
C GLY A 183 11.60 10.52 16.91
N HIS A 184 10.86 10.86 15.85
CA HIS A 184 11.44 11.12 14.53
C HIS A 184 12.03 12.53 14.47
N LEU A 185 13.17 12.74 15.13
CA LEU A 185 13.86 14.03 15.16
C LEU A 185 14.12 14.61 13.77
N ASP A 186 14.58 13.78 12.82
CA ASP A 186 14.89 14.22 11.45
C ASP A 186 13.65 14.75 10.73
N MET A 187 12.48 14.13 10.96
CA MET A 187 11.20 14.59 10.41
C MET A 187 10.76 15.91 11.07
N VAL A 188 10.89 16.02 12.39
CA VAL A 188 10.57 17.25 13.13
C VAL A 188 11.49 18.40 12.67
N GLN A 189 12.77 18.14 12.44
CA GLN A 189 13.70 19.11 11.85
C GLN A 189 13.29 19.51 10.44
N CYS A 190 12.95 18.54 9.59
CA CYS A 190 12.57 18.81 8.21
C CYS A 190 11.30 19.67 8.14
N MET A 191 10.29 19.38 8.97
CA MET A 191 9.08 20.20 9.08
C MET A 191 9.36 21.61 9.61
N TYR A 192 10.39 21.80 10.44
CA TYR A 192 10.73 23.11 11.01
C TYR A 192 11.38 24.00 9.96
N GLU A 193 12.23 23.42 9.11
CA GLU A 193 12.86 24.12 7.99
C GLU A 193 11.84 24.61 6.94
N GLN A 194 10.63 24.02 6.90
CA GLN A 194 9.53 24.42 6.01
C GLN A 194 8.68 25.59 6.57
N GLU A 195 9.20 26.35 7.54
CA GLU A 195 8.55 27.52 8.15
C GLU A 195 7.18 27.24 8.78
N LEU A 196 6.92 25.99 9.18
CA LEU A 196 5.76 25.61 10.00
C LEU A 196 5.90 26.06 11.46
N GLU A 197 6.56 27.20 11.72
CA GLU A 197 6.87 27.70 13.06
C GLU A 197 5.62 27.83 13.95
N GLU A 198 4.48 28.19 13.36
CA GLU A 198 3.19 28.28 14.07
C GLU A 198 2.67 26.93 14.60
N MET A 199 3.21 25.80 14.11
CA MET A 199 2.81 24.46 14.50
C MET A 199 3.58 23.90 15.71
N TYR A 200 4.64 24.58 16.13
CA TYR A 200 5.48 24.17 17.26
C TYR A 200 4.89 24.68 18.58
N ASP A 201 3.68 24.21 18.88
CA ASP A 201 3.01 24.51 20.14
C ASP A 201 3.53 23.61 21.28
N LYS A 202 3.04 23.88 22.50
CA LYS A 202 3.39 23.08 23.69
C LYS A 202 3.00 21.60 23.54
N GLY A 203 2.09 21.27 22.63
CA GLY A 203 1.66 19.91 22.34
C GLY A 203 2.78 19.05 21.76
N VAL A 204 3.64 19.60 20.89
CA VAL A 204 4.75 18.86 20.27
C VAL A 204 5.78 18.44 21.31
N VAL A 205 6.21 19.36 22.19
CA VAL A 205 7.14 19.06 23.28
C VAL A 205 6.54 18.06 24.27
N LEU A 206 5.26 18.22 24.60
CA LEU A 206 4.56 17.30 25.50
C LEU A 206 4.50 15.89 24.92
N ALA A 207 4.16 15.74 23.64
CA ALA A 207 4.06 14.46 22.96
C ALA A 207 5.39 13.70 22.94
N ALA A 208 6.50 14.38 22.63
CA ALA A 208 7.84 13.81 22.71
C ALA A 208 8.22 13.42 24.14
N ALA A 209 7.95 14.30 25.12
CA ALA A 209 8.26 14.06 26.53
C ALA A 209 7.46 12.89 27.11
N THR A 210 6.17 12.75 26.77
CA THR A 210 5.31 11.66 27.26
C THR A 210 5.78 10.29 26.77
N ASN A 211 6.40 10.22 25.59
CA ASN A 211 6.92 8.98 25.01
C ASN A 211 8.42 8.76 25.27
N GLY A 212 9.08 9.69 25.97
CA GLY A 212 10.48 9.55 26.38
C GLY A 212 11.52 9.91 25.30
N HIS A 213 11.12 10.64 24.26
CA HIS A 213 12.01 11.07 23.18
C HIS A 213 12.81 12.32 23.56
N LEU A 214 13.84 12.10 24.39
CA LEU A 214 14.66 13.16 24.98
C LEU A 214 15.44 13.98 23.95
N ASP A 215 15.82 13.37 22.84
CA ASP A 215 16.49 14.00 21.70
C ASP A 215 15.61 15.07 21.03
N VAL A 216 14.36 14.75 20.74
CA VAL A 216 13.36 15.70 20.23
C VAL A 216 13.12 16.84 21.23
N VAL A 217 12.93 16.52 22.51
CA VAL A 217 12.71 17.53 23.56
C VAL A 217 13.93 18.45 23.71
N ARG A 218 15.15 17.89 23.73
CA ARG A 218 16.38 18.68 23.84
C ARG A 218 16.53 19.61 22.65
N TRP A 219 16.24 19.12 21.44
CA TRP A 219 16.30 19.93 20.23
C TRP A 219 15.29 21.08 20.27
N LEU A 220 14.02 20.80 20.62
CA LEU A 220 12.97 21.82 20.74
C LEU A 220 13.29 22.89 21.82
N ILE A 221 13.79 22.50 22.99
CA ILE A 221 14.19 23.45 24.05
C ILE A 221 15.39 24.30 23.62
N HIS A 222 16.35 23.69 22.92
CA HIS A 222 17.51 24.40 22.42
C HIS A 222 17.10 25.44 21.37
N LEU A 223 16.13 25.12 20.51
CA LEU A 223 15.59 25.99 19.49
C LEU A 223 14.91 27.24 20.09
N ASP A 224 14.07 27.04 21.12
CA ASP A 224 13.41 28.13 21.86
C ASP A 224 14.43 29.03 22.59
N SER A 225 15.46 28.40 23.20
CA SER A 225 16.52 29.12 23.94
C SER A 225 17.49 29.90 23.04
N SER A 226 17.64 29.50 21.78
CA SER A 226 18.58 30.10 20.82
C SER A 226 17.97 31.17 19.91
N GLY A 227 16.70 31.54 20.13
CA GLY A 227 16.03 32.63 19.43
C GLY A 227 15.81 32.38 17.93
N GLY A 228 15.58 31.12 17.53
CA GLY A 228 15.13 30.74 16.18
C GLY A 228 16.14 30.93 15.04
N ARG A 229 17.41 31.24 15.30
CA ARG A 229 18.37 31.64 14.23
C ARG A 229 19.43 30.63 13.83
N GLN A 230 19.55 29.48 14.47
CA GLN A 230 20.54 28.47 14.09
C GLN A 230 20.02 27.05 14.30
N ALA A 231 19.25 26.54 13.34
CA ALA A 231 19.26 25.11 13.07
C ALA A 231 20.40 24.84 12.06
N PRO A 232 21.28 23.84 12.28
CA PRO A 232 22.22 23.40 11.26
C PRO A 232 21.40 22.85 10.09
N SER A 233 21.51 23.55 8.97
CA SER A 233 20.66 23.46 7.81
C SER A 233 21.03 22.30 6.88
N GLN A 234 20.01 21.80 6.18
CA GLN A 234 20.04 20.95 4.98
C GLN A 234 19.82 19.43 5.18
N LEU A 235 18.91 18.99 6.07
CA LEU A 235 18.56 17.56 6.07
C LEU A 235 17.56 17.21 4.95
N CYS A 236 16.50 18.00 4.73
CA CYS A 236 15.53 17.68 3.67
C CYS A 236 16.22 17.61 2.29
N ARG A 237 16.99 18.65 1.91
CA ARG A 237 17.53 18.75 0.54
C ARG A 237 18.72 17.84 0.21
N GLN A 238 19.36 17.17 1.18
CA GLN A 238 20.59 16.40 0.94
C GLN A 238 20.36 14.90 0.63
N THR A 239 19.16 14.36 0.78
CA THR A 239 18.86 12.94 0.50
C THR A 239 18.37 12.67 -0.92
N LEU A 240 18.72 13.52 -1.89
CA LEU A 240 18.56 13.24 -3.32
C LEU A 240 19.50 12.11 -3.76
N ASN A 241 19.05 10.88 -3.56
CA ASN A 241 19.57 9.73 -4.30
C ASN A 241 18.41 9.21 -5.16
N PRO A 242 18.52 9.23 -6.51
CA PRO A 242 17.48 8.69 -7.37
C PRO A 242 17.46 7.17 -7.17
N LEU A 243 16.57 6.68 -6.30
CA LEU A 243 16.59 5.28 -5.88
C LEU A 243 15.96 4.31 -6.89
N VAL A 244 15.41 4.78 -8.01
CA VAL A 244 14.80 3.90 -9.02
C VAL A 244 14.99 4.47 -10.44
N PRO A 245 15.40 3.65 -11.43
CA PRO A 245 15.70 4.10 -12.80
C PRO A 245 14.50 4.77 -13.48
N GLU A 246 14.84 5.65 -14.42
CA GLU A 246 13.92 6.48 -15.21
C GLU A 246 12.73 5.69 -15.80
N LYS A 247 11.61 6.39 -15.91
CA LYS A 247 10.39 5.97 -16.62
C LYS A 247 10.79 5.34 -17.95
N ARG A 248 10.43 4.07 -18.22
CA ARG A 248 10.41 3.61 -19.62
C ARG A 248 9.44 4.54 -20.37
N PRO A 249 9.86 5.15 -21.50
CA PRO A 249 8.98 5.99 -22.28
C PRO A 249 7.75 5.17 -22.68
N ARG A 250 6.56 5.74 -22.48
CA ARG A 250 5.36 5.23 -23.15
C ARG A 250 5.63 5.37 -24.64
N ASN A 251 5.88 4.26 -25.32
CA ASN A 251 5.82 4.26 -26.78
C ASN A 251 4.37 4.60 -27.13
N THR A 252 4.23 5.76 -27.78
CA THR A 252 3.03 6.23 -28.48
C THR A 252 2.54 5.24 -29.50
#